data_AF-A0A414REQ1-F1
#
_entry.id   AF-A0A414REQ1-F1
#
_cell.length_a   1.000
_cell.length_b   1.000
_cell.length_c   1.000
_cell.angle_alpha   90.00
_cell.angle_beta   90.00
_cell.angle_gamma   90.00
#
_symmetry.space_group_name_H-M   'P 1'
#
loop_
_entity.id
_entity.type
_entity.pdbx_description
1 polymer ?
#
loop_
_entity_poly.entity_id
_entity_poly.type
_entity_poly.pdbx_seq_one_letter_code
_entity_poly.pdbx_strand_id
1 'polypeptide(L)'
;MKNIKLNFEDMKNEISKAGGLFYQYRPCRRDVATIYDIENIKHGVVYAQTPLNMNDPFDSMIGYSPDKMYENCISMLVDQLNIQDEATKIIITQLLKYKAIGKMAEFVGMLNELKDYLFSRKNAMHQTNIPNLVFIKNNLNVLYKKCPKKLKDILSKEIFSIFLVVVNQMEKVEITEKNISDMLNADTILEELYEKAVEIKDSVYIPGLREFLAKLTVSCFSVSGWDNQLMWSHYANSYAGICIEYDFNQIKEPIGFIYPVEYTKERPTLSLQDLGIIGFSMEKEGGIKSCEPNMEAILSYLLAKNICWNYEQEWRIINVGEENTPLFIDLPFVKSITFGMNIDPICKHLLWDLCKEKEIECYEIEVSTENFELSRRKLLDSDFTYDMDVEISYIDVLIKQISIFSDRLNKMGENIDEKIQNMNFSDVSPMFSDTIDMITNSYYLKMSLNRICDNEKEELLLSGMPEEISSNILLVNDFVFRAKEMAVSSKESILKLALSGILRSDDYIIMQKQLCDIQELTEKFETIEWNPLCFNKTLENSEGNDSVFSEGDESVKI
;
A
#
# COMPACT_ATOMS: atom_id res chain seq x y z
N MET A 1 10.46 9.49 17.03
CA MET A 1 11.75 9.59 16.29
C MET A 1 12.35 11.00 16.32
N LYS A 2 13.65 11.17 16.61
CA LYS A 2 14.42 12.40 16.32
C LYS A 2 15.65 11.96 15.53
N ASN A 3 15.82 12.43 14.29
CA ASN A 3 16.92 12.15 13.36
C ASN A 3 16.71 10.97 12.39
N ILE A 4 15.56 10.87 11.70
CA ILE A 4 15.55 10.11 10.43
C ILE A 4 16.38 10.92 9.43
N LYS A 5 17.56 10.41 9.06
CA LYS A 5 18.31 10.95 7.93
C LYS A 5 17.74 10.36 6.65
N LEU A 6 17.06 11.20 5.88
CA LEU A 6 16.45 10.84 4.59
C LEU A 6 17.52 10.72 3.49
N ASN A 7 18.44 9.78 3.63
CA ASN A 7 19.36 9.43 2.57
C ASN A 7 19.43 7.91 2.38
N PHE A 8 19.80 7.53 1.17
CA PHE A 8 19.76 6.15 0.72
C PHE A 8 20.79 5.25 1.40
N GLU A 9 21.93 5.80 1.81
CA GLU A 9 23.00 5.03 2.48
C GLU A 9 22.59 4.63 3.90
N ASP A 10 21.97 5.55 4.66
CA ASP A 10 21.42 5.25 5.97
C ASP A 10 20.30 4.21 5.87
N MET A 11 19.45 4.30 4.84
CA MET A 11 18.41 3.31 4.57
C MET A 11 18.99 1.91 4.30
N LYS A 12 20.02 1.80 3.46
CA LYS A 12 20.75 0.53 3.24
C LYS A 12 21.34 -0.03 4.52
N ASN A 13 21.91 0.82 5.37
CA ASN A 13 22.46 0.40 6.66
C ASN A 13 21.38 -0.16 7.59
N GLU A 14 20.21 0.48 7.65
CA GLU A 14 19.08 -0.01 8.47
C GLU A 14 18.50 -1.33 7.91
N ILE A 15 18.37 -1.47 6.59
CA ILE A 15 17.98 -2.74 5.94
C ILE A 15 18.96 -3.85 6.31
N SER A 16 20.27 -3.57 6.22
CA SER A 16 21.32 -4.55 6.58
C SER A 16 21.26 -4.94 8.06
N LYS A 17 21.04 -3.97 8.96
CA LYS A 17 20.86 -4.25 10.40
C LYS A 17 19.63 -5.10 10.70
N ALA A 18 18.57 -4.98 9.89
CA ALA A 18 17.38 -5.81 9.99
C ALA A 18 17.57 -7.23 9.42
N GLY A 19 18.76 -7.54 8.87
CA GLY A 19 19.07 -8.83 8.25
C GLY A 19 18.85 -8.87 6.74
N GLY A 20 18.26 -7.82 6.16
CA GLY A 20 18.06 -7.66 4.71
C GLY A 20 17.04 -8.59 4.06
N LEU A 21 16.38 -9.46 4.83
CA LEU A 21 15.29 -10.33 4.35
C LEU A 21 13.94 -9.78 4.82
N PHE A 22 13.05 -9.57 3.85
CA PHE A 22 11.75 -8.93 4.06
C PHE A 22 10.66 -9.84 3.50
N TYR A 23 9.53 -9.92 4.19
CA TYR A 23 8.51 -10.94 3.99
C TYR A 23 7.15 -10.33 3.65
N GLN A 24 6.46 -10.89 2.66
CA GLN A 24 5.03 -10.63 2.43
C GLN A 24 4.23 -11.91 2.58
N TYR A 25 3.26 -11.89 3.49
CA TYR A 25 2.30 -12.95 3.67
C TYR A 25 1.07 -12.64 2.83
N ARG A 26 0.68 -13.58 1.96
CA ARG A 26 -0.47 -13.41 1.06
C ARG A 26 -1.45 -14.56 1.21
N PRO A 27 -2.76 -14.29 1.27
CA PRO A 27 -3.76 -15.35 1.19
C PRO A 27 -3.67 -15.99 -0.20
N CYS A 28 -3.93 -17.29 -0.30
CA CYS A 28 -4.03 -17.97 -1.57
C CYS A 28 -5.42 -18.59 -1.66
N ARG A 29 -6.25 -18.06 -2.55
CA ARG A 29 -7.65 -18.41 -2.77
C ARG A 29 -7.89 -18.53 -4.27
N ARG A 30 -8.96 -19.22 -4.67
CA ARG A 30 -9.39 -19.25 -6.08
C ARG A 30 -10.16 -17.98 -6.46
N ASP A 31 -9.56 -16.82 -6.22
CA ASP A 31 -10.16 -15.50 -6.46
C ASP A 31 -9.21 -14.56 -7.20
N VAL A 32 -9.77 -13.43 -7.63
CA VAL A 32 -9.07 -12.42 -8.43
C VAL A 32 -7.88 -11.82 -7.66
N ALA A 33 -7.96 -11.71 -6.33
CA ALA A 33 -6.88 -11.16 -5.51
C ALA A 33 -5.62 -12.05 -5.58
N THR A 34 -5.81 -13.36 -5.50
CA THR A 34 -4.69 -14.32 -5.62
C THR A 34 -4.05 -14.29 -6.99
N ILE A 35 -4.86 -14.10 -8.05
CA ILE A 35 -4.33 -13.91 -9.40
C ILE A 35 -3.41 -12.67 -9.43
N TYR A 36 -3.83 -11.54 -8.86
CA TYR A 36 -2.99 -10.35 -8.81
C TYR A 36 -1.68 -10.55 -8.05
N ASP A 37 -1.69 -11.26 -6.91
CA ASP A 37 -0.46 -11.54 -6.15
C ASP A 37 0.53 -12.39 -6.96
N ILE A 38 0.01 -13.39 -7.69
CA ILE A 38 0.82 -14.24 -8.57
C ILE A 38 1.38 -13.43 -9.74
N GLU A 39 0.55 -12.57 -10.37
CA GLU A 39 1.01 -11.69 -11.43
C GLU A 39 2.08 -10.71 -10.95
N ASN A 40 1.97 -10.18 -9.73
CA ASN A 40 3.01 -9.31 -9.14
C ASN A 40 4.35 -10.04 -9.02
N ILE A 41 4.34 -11.29 -8.53
CA ILE A 41 5.55 -12.13 -8.46
C ILE A 41 6.12 -12.37 -9.86
N LYS A 42 5.26 -12.72 -10.82
CA LYS A 42 5.66 -13.00 -12.22
C LYS A 42 6.33 -11.80 -12.89
N HIS A 43 5.83 -10.60 -12.63
CA HIS A 43 6.39 -9.36 -13.16
C HIS A 43 7.55 -8.79 -12.33
N GLY A 44 7.85 -9.40 -11.17
CA GLY A 44 8.90 -8.92 -10.27
C GLY A 44 8.59 -7.54 -9.71
N VAL A 45 7.32 -7.27 -9.42
CA VAL A 45 6.83 -6.00 -8.88
C VAL A 45 6.07 -6.21 -7.59
N VAL A 46 5.97 -5.15 -6.79
CA VAL A 46 5.09 -5.12 -5.62
C VAL A 46 4.11 -3.97 -5.74
N TYR A 47 2.84 -4.26 -5.50
CA TYR A 47 1.78 -3.26 -5.44
C TYR A 47 1.93 -2.37 -4.19
N ALA A 48 1.85 -1.06 -4.42
CA ALA A 48 1.80 -0.03 -3.40
C ALA A 48 0.52 0.80 -3.57
N GLN A 49 -0.24 0.95 -2.49
CA GLN A 49 -1.55 1.59 -2.51
C GLN A 49 -1.54 2.91 -1.76
N THR A 50 -2.44 3.80 -2.14
CA THR A 50 -2.72 5.02 -1.39
C THR A 50 -3.12 4.72 0.06
N PRO A 51 -2.52 5.39 1.06
CA PRO A 51 -2.92 5.25 2.48
C PRO A 51 -4.41 5.46 2.74
N LEU A 52 -5.08 6.27 1.91
CA LEU A 52 -6.52 6.52 1.98
C LEU A 52 -7.38 5.28 1.73
N ASN A 53 -6.84 4.27 1.06
CA ASN A 53 -7.53 3.03 0.73
C ASN A 53 -7.16 1.86 1.67
N MET A 54 -6.27 2.09 2.65
CA MET A 54 -5.99 1.09 3.68
C MET A 54 -7.22 0.92 4.57
N ASN A 55 -7.66 -0.32 4.76
CA ASN A 55 -8.93 -0.66 5.39
C ASN A 55 -8.83 -0.91 6.90
N ASP A 56 -7.63 -1.14 7.43
CA ASP A 56 -7.42 -1.24 8.87
C ASP A 56 -7.31 0.18 9.47
N PRO A 57 -8.20 0.58 10.40
CA PRO A 57 -8.11 1.89 11.05
C PRO A 57 -6.79 2.09 11.82
N PHE A 58 -6.07 1.03 12.14
CA PHE A 58 -4.75 1.04 12.76
C PHE A 58 -3.58 1.15 11.77
N ASP A 59 -3.84 1.03 10.45
CA ASP A 59 -2.87 1.17 9.37
C ASP A 59 -3.02 2.50 8.64
N SER A 60 -2.13 3.45 8.90
CA SER A 60 -1.97 4.76 8.22
C SER A 60 -3.21 5.64 8.04
N MET A 61 -4.40 5.20 8.47
CA MET A 61 -5.65 5.94 8.42
C MET A 61 -5.49 7.26 9.16
N ILE A 62 -5.98 8.36 8.57
CA ILE A 62 -5.93 9.72 9.13
C ILE A 62 -6.19 9.68 10.65
N GLY A 63 -5.14 9.96 11.42
CA GLY A 63 -5.20 9.96 12.86
C GLY A 63 -6.14 11.04 13.36
N TYR A 64 -7.32 10.63 13.81
CA TYR A 64 -8.37 11.55 14.22
C TYR A 64 -8.23 11.90 15.70
N SER A 65 -7.70 13.08 15.98
CA SER A 65 -7.84 13.73 17.29
C SER A 65 -8.55 15.06 17.08
N PRO A 66 -9.88 15.12 17.28
CA PRO A 66 -10.62 16.38 17.18
C PRO A 66 -9.98 17.46 18.05
N ASP A 67 -9.57 17.08 19.26
CA ASP A 67 -8.90 17.96 20.22
C ASP A 67 -7.66 18.61 19.60
N LYS A 68 -6.73 17.81 19.06
CA LYS A 68 -5.50 18.34 18.46
C LYS A 68 -5.76 19.09 17.14
N MET A 69 -6.74 18.66 16.35
CA MET A 69 -7.12 19.38 15.12
C MET A 69 -7.67 20.77 15.42
N TYR A 70 -8.62 20.86 16.36
CA TYR A 70 -9.17 22.14 16.79
C TYR A 70 -8.11 22.99 17.48
N GLU A 71 -7.24 22.43 18.32
CA GLU A 71 -6.09 23.16 18.89
C GLU A 71 -5.23 23.82 17.81
N ASN A 72 -4.88 23.08 16.75
CA ASN A 72 -4.10 23.62 15.64
C ASN A 72 -4.85 24.75 14.90
N CYS A 73 -6.13 24.54 14.57
CA CYS A 73 -6.93 25.55 13.87
C CYS A 73 -7.14 26.82 14.72
N ILE A 74 -7.43 26.65 16.01
CA ILE A 74 -7.63 27.74 16.96
C ILE A 74 -6.33 28.50 17.19
N SER A 75 -5.20 27.81 17.39
CA SER A 75 -3.90 28.47 17.56
C SER A 75 -3.60 29.36 16.36
N MET A 76 -3.78 28.83 15.14
CA MET A 76 -3.56 29.60 13.92
C MET A 76 -4.49 30.81 13.80
N LEU A 77 -5.78 30.66 14.12
CA LEU A 77 -6.73 31.78 14.12
C LEU A 77 -6.34 32.86 15.12
N VAL A 78 -6.05 32.44 16.36
CA VAL A 78 -5.76 33.35 17.46
C VAL A 78 -4.42 34.07 17.26
N ASP A 79 -3.43 33.42 16.63
CA ASP A 79 -2.17 34.05 16.24
C ASP A 79 -2.34 35.16 15.18
N GLN A 80 -3.42 35.12 14.40
CA GLN A 80 -3.75 36.17 13.42
C GLN A 80 -4.53 37.33 14.03
N LEU A 81 -5.10 37.16 15.22
CA LEU A 81 -5.76 38.25 15.92
C LEU A 81 -4.69 39.18 16.49
N ASN A 82 -4.86 40.49 16.27
CA ASN A 82 -3.97 41.52 16.80
C ASN A 82 -4.23 41.80 18.30
N ILE A 83 -4.25 40.75 19.12
CA ILE A 83 -4.46 40.83 20.57
C ILE A 83 -3.11 41.11 21.24
N GLN A 84 -2.96 42.30 21.82
CA GLN A 84 -1.72 42.70 22.49
C GLN A 84 -1.54 42.06 23.88
N ASP A 85 -2.63 41.61 24.51
CA ASP A 85 -2.58 40.99 25.83
C ASP A 85 -2.53 39.46 25.72
N GLU A 86 -1.37 38.89 26.07
CA GLU A 86 -1.13 37.45 26.01
C GLU A 86 -2.06 36.66 26.93
N ALA A 87 -2.46 37.23 28.07
CA ALA A 87 -3.40 36.58 28.98
C ALA A 87 -4.79 36.42 28.34
N THR A 88 -5.31 37.46 27.70
CA THR A 88 -6.56 37.42 26.92
C THR A 88 -6.48 36.39 25.79
N LYS A 89 -5.34 36.33 25.08
CA LYS A 89 -5.09 35.35 24.01
C LYS A 89 -5.20 33.91 24.51
N ILE A 90 -4.57 33.61 25.66
CA ILE A 90 -4.64 32.29 26.30
C ILE A 90 -6.06 31.96 26.77
N ILE A 91 -6.78 32.92 27.35
CA ILE A 91 -8.16 32.72 27.79
C ILE A 91 -9.07 32.36 26.61
N ILE A 92 -9.03 33.14 25.53
CA ILE A 92 -9.81 32.88 24.31
C ILE A 92 -9.48 31.51 23.73
N THR A 93 -8.19 31.17 23.64
CA THR A 93 -7.73 29.87 23.13
C THR A 93 -8.31 28.71 23.93
N GLN A 94 -8.29 28.78 25.27
CA GLN A 94 -8.86 27.72 26.11
C GLN A 94 -10.38 27.62 25.96
N LEU A 95 -11.09 28.76 25.93
CA LEU A 95 -12.54 28.76 25.73
C LEU A 95 -12.93 28.12 24.40
N LEU A 96 -12.28 28.52 23.31
CA LEU A 96 -12.52 27.94 21.98
C LEU A 96 -12.20 26.44 21.97
N LYS A 97 -11.11 26.01 22.61
CA LYS A 97 -10.74 24.59 22.69
C LYS A 97 -11.83 23.77 23.36
N TYR A 98 -12.27 24.17 24.56
CA TYR A 98 -13.29 23.42 25.31
C TYR A 98 -14.67 23.51 24.66
N LYS A 99 -14.98 24.61 23.96
CA LYS A 99 -16.18 24.74 23.12
C LYS A 99 -16.15 23.77 21.94
N ALA A 100 -15.06 23.74 21.19
CA ALA A 100 -14.96 22.97 19.96
C ALA A 100 -15.00 21.45 20.17
N ILE A 101 -14.53 20.97 21.32
CA ILE A 101 -14.58 19.55 21.69
C ILE A 101 -15.82 19.18 22.50
N GLY A 102 -16.76 20.11 22.70
CA GLY A 102 -18.02 19.87 23.43
C GLY A 102 -17.85 19.67 24.94
N LYS A 103 -16.76 20.18 25.54
CA LYS A 103 -16.41 20.00 26.97
C LYS A 103 -16.50 21.30 27.79
N MET A 104 -17.32 22.27 27.38
CA MET A 104 -17.49 23.52 28.13
C MET A 104 -17.99 23.32 29.56
N ALA A 105 -18.90 22.36 29.77
CA ALA A 105 -19.39 22.04 31.12
C ALA A 105 -18.25 21.53 32.04
N GLU A 106 -17.35 20.69 31.50
CA GLU A 106 -16.18 20.21 32.24
C GLU A 106 -15.21 21.36 32.56
N PHE A 107 -15.00 22.27 31.61
CA PHE A 107 -14.17 23.45 31.81
C PHE A 107 -14.72 24.38 32.89
N VAL A 108 -16.03 24.66 32.84
CA VAL A 108 -16.73 25.45 33.86
C VAL A 108 -16.64 24.78 35.24
N GLY A 109 -16.83 23.46 35.30
CA GLY A 109 -16.63 22.68 36.53
C GLY A 109 -15.21 22.83 37.09
N MET A 110 -14.19 22.71 36.23
CA MET A 110 -12.79 22.90 36.58
C MET A 110 -12.51 24.32 37.13
N LEU A 111 -13.10 25.36 36.53
CA LEU A 111 -12.95 26.73 37.01
C LEU A 111 -13.61 26.95 38.39
N ASN A 112 -14.78 26.35 38.63
CA ASN A 112 -15.40 26.37 39.96
C ASN A 112 -14.55 25.61 40.99
N GLU A 113 -14.00 24.44 40.65
CA GLU A 113 -13.04 23.72 41.51
C GLU A 113 -11.80 24.57 41.83
N LEU A 114 -11.27 25.31 40.85
CA LEU A 114 -10.12 26.20 41.02
C LEU A 114 -10.46 27.39 41.93
N LYS A 115 -11.66 27.96 41.81
CA LYS A 115 -12.19 29.02 42.66
C LYS A 115 -12.29 28.58 44.12
N ASP A 116 -12.88 27.41 44.37
CA ASP A 116 -13.02 26.83 45.70
C ASP A 116 -11.66 26.48 46.32
N TYR A 117 -10.74 25.99 45.50
CA TYR A 117 -9.35 25.75 45.90
C TYR A 117 -8.66 27.03 46.37
N LEU A 118 -8.77 28.11 45.60
CA LEU A 118 -8.17 29.41 45.93
C LEU A 118 -8.71 29.94 47.28
N PHE A 119 -10.04 29.91 47.45
CA PHE A 119 -10.68 30.35 48.69
C PHE A 119 -10.25 29.52 49.90
N SER A 120 -10.27 28.19 49.76
CA SER A 120 -9.87 27.26 50.82
C SER A 120 -8.40 27.45 51.23
N ARG A 121 -7.50 27.69 50.28
CA ARG A 121 -6.08 27.95 50.56
C ARG A 121 -5.86 29.28 51.25
N LYS A 122 -6.55 30.34 50.83
CA LYS A 122 -6.45 31.65 51.49
C LYS A 122 -6.85 31.58 52.96
N ASN A 123 -7.92 30.86 53.26
CA ASN A 123 -8.38 30.60 54.63
C ASN A 123 -7.38 29.78 55.43
N ALA A 124 -6.89 28.66 54.86
CA ALA A 124 -5.93 27.78 55.53
C ALA A 124 -4.57 28.46 55.81
N MET A 125 -4.22 29.50 55.06
CA MET A 125 -3.00 30.29 55.25
C MET A 125 -3.20 31.49 56.18
N HIS A 126 -4.40 31.69 56.74
CA HIS A 126 -4.77 32.85 57.57
C HIS A 126 -4.50 34.20 56.89
N GLN A 127 -4.58 34.24 55.56
CA GLN A 127 -4.30 35.42 54.75
C GLN A 127 -5.59 36.05 54.20
N THR A 128 -6.71 35.90 54.91
CA THR A 128 -8.04 36.40 54.49
C THR A 128 -8.09 37.92 54.35
N ASN A 129 -7.28 38.64 55.14
CA ASN A 129 -7.28 40.10 55.23
C ASN A 129 -6.49 40.81 54.12
N ILE A 130 -5.76 40.08 53.27
CA ILE A 130 -5.06 40.68 52.12
C ILE A 130 -5.89 40.57 50.84
N PRO A 131 -5.81 41.57 49.92
CA PRO A 131 -6.48 41.49 48.62
C PRO A 131 -6.09 40.21 47.86
N ASN A 132 -7.05 39.58 47.18
CA ASN A 132 -6.84 38.29 46.52
C ASN A 132 -5.72 38.33 45.47
N LEU A 133 -5.62 39.40 44.67
CA LEU A 133 -4.53 39.57 43.71
C LEU A 133 -3.14 39.60 44.38
N VAL A 134 -3.04 40.26 45.54
CA VAL A 134 -1.81 40.31 46.34
C VAL A 134 -1.49 38.93 46.92
N PHE A 135 -2.52 38.22 47.40
CA PHE A 135 -2.39 36.83 47.88
C PHE A 135 -1.88 35.89 46.78
N ILE A 136 -2.48 35.93 45.58
CA ILE A 136 -2.09 35.10 44.44
C ILE A 136 -0.64 35.39 44.06
N LYS A 137 -0.28 36.68 43.89
CA LYS A 137 1.07 37.09 43.48
C LYS A 137 2.14 36.63 44.47
N ASN A 138 1.89 36.77 45.77
CA ASN A 138 2.86 36.41 46.81
C ASN A 138 3.00 34.89 47.01
N ASN A 139 1.99 34.10 46.63
CA ASN A 139 1.93 32.67 46.94
C ASN A 139 1.83 31.76 45.72
N LEU A 140 1.97 32.27 44.49
CA LEU A 140 1.73 31.51 43.25
C LEU A 140 2.46 30.15 43.21
N ASN A 141 3.74 30.12 43.59
CA ASN A 141 4.52 28.88 43.62
C ASN A 141 3.96 27.86 44.61
N VAL A 142 3.53 28.32 45.79
CA VAL A 142 2.93 27.48 46.83
C VAL A 142 1.56 26.98 46.38
N LEU A 143 0.75 27.86 45.78
CA LEU A 143 -0.57 27.55 45.24
C LEU A 143 -0.48 26.50 44.13
N TYR A 144 0.46 26.63 43.19
CA TYR A 144 0.66 25.64 42.13
C TYR A 144 1.20 24.31 42.66
N LYS A 145 2.16 24.35 43.60
CA LYS A 145 2.73 23.13 44.21
C LYS A 145 1.68 22.32 44.96
N LYS A 146 0.75 23.00 45.65
CA LYS A 146 -0.32 22.39 46.46
C LYS A 146 -1.65 22.20 45.70
N CYS A 147 -1.67 22.47 44.40
CA CYS A 147 -2.84 22.34 43.53
C CYS A 147 -3.28 20.85 43.48
N PRO A 148 -4.59 20.56 43.51
CA PRO A 148 -5.12 19.21 43.32
C PRO A 148 -4.55 18.56 42.05
N LYS A 149 -4.21 17.26 42.12
CA LYS A 149 -3.60 16.54 40.99
C LYS A 149 -4.45 16.64 39.72
N LYS A 150 -5.77 16.44 39.84
CA LYS A 150 -6.75 16.57 38.74
C LYS A 150 -6.65 17.91 37.99
N LEU A 151 -6.47 19.03 38.71
CA LEU A 151 -6.32 20.37 38.08
C LEU A 151 -4.92 20.57 37.51
N LYS A 152 -3.90 20.02 38.19
CA LYS A 152 -2.49 20.15 37.79
C LYS A 152 -2.15 19.35 36.54
N ASP A 153 -2.83 18.22 36.31
CA ASP A 153 -2.68 17.39 35.11
C ASP A 153 -3.22 18.11 33.86
N ILE A 154 -4.11 19.11 34.03
CA ILE A 154 -4.74 19.87 32.95
C ILE A 154 -4.08 21.25 32.77
N LEU A 155 -3.76 21.95 33.87
CA LEU A 155 -3.31 23.33 33.86
C LEU A 155 -1.79 23.41 34.02
N SER A 156 -1.12 23.88 32.96
CA SER A 156 0.27 24.35 33.08
C SER A 156 0.37 25.47 34.12
N LYS A 157 1.57 25.73 34.66
CA LYS A 157 1.75 26.78 35.67
C LYS A 157 1.30 28.17 35.19
N GLU A 158 1.53 28.45 33.92
CA GLU A 158 1.12 29.69 33.26
C GLU A 158 -0.40 29.80 33.16
N ILE A 159 -1.05 28.81 32.56
CA ILE A 159 -2.51 28.74 32.42
C ILE A 159 -3.17 28.81 33.81
N PHE A 160 -2.63 28.07 34.78
CA PHE A 160 -3.08 28.11 36.17
C PHE A 160 -3.03 29.52 36.76
N SER A 161 -1.95 30.28 36.52
CA SER A 161 -1.81 31.64 37.04
C SER A 161 -2.83 32.62 36.43
N ILE A 162 -3.10 32.48 35.13
CA ILE A 162 -4.07 33.31 34.40
C ILE A 162 -5.48 33.02 34.91
N PHE A 163 -5.87 31.75 34.96
CA PHE A 163 -7.20 31.37 35.42
C PHE A 163 -7.41 31.62 36.91
N LEU A 164 -6.36 31.62 37.75
CA LEU A 164 -6.48 32.08 39.14
C LEU A 164 -6.89 33.56 39.23
N VAL A 165 -6.38 34.41 38.33
CA VAL A 165 -6.77 35.83 38.27
C VAL A 165 -8.19 35.97 37.76
N VAL A 166 -8.58 35.18 36.76
CA VAL A 166 -9.95 35.15 36.21
C VAL A 166 -10.97 34.72 37.27
N VAL A 167 -10.79 33.54 37.90
CA VAL A 167 -11.76 33.06 38.91
C VAL A 167 -11.84 33.97 40.13
N ASN A 168 -10.75 34.68 40.43
CA ASN A 168 -10.75 35.71 41.48
C ASN A 168 -11.70 36.88 41.15
N GLN A 169 -11.75 37.32 39.89
CA GLN A 169 -12.66 38.40 39.47
C GLN A 169 -14.14 37.99 39.56
N MET A 170 -14.43 36.68 39.66
CA MET A 170 -15.78 36.12 39.68
C MET A 170 -16.31 35.82 41.10
N GLU A 171 -15.65 36.32 42.15
CA GLU A 171 -15.91 36.18 43.59
C GLU A 171 -17.08 35.26 44.02
N LYS A 172 -18.32 35.77 44.03
CA LYS A 172 -19.50 35.11 44.64
C LYS A 172 -20.44 34.47 43.62
N VAL A 173 -20.14 34.59 42.33
CA VAL A 173 -21.01 34.08 41.27
C VAL A 173 -20.58 32.66 40.93
N GLU A 174 -21.55 31.77 40.75
CA GLU A 174 -21.27 30.49 40.12
C GLU A 174 -20.72 30.75 38.72
N ILE A 175 -19.56 30.16 38.40
CA ILE A 175 -18.99 30.31 37.07
C ILE A 175 -19.90 29.50 36.14
N THR A 176 -20.45 30.14 35.12
CA THR A 176 -21.24 29.53 34.05
C THR A 176 -20.63 29.95 32.71
N GLU A 177 -20.94 29.24 31.63
CA GLU A 177 -20.50 29.61 30.29
C GLU A 177 -20.87 31.04 29.94
N LYS A 178 -22.14 31.41 30.18
CA LYS A 178 -22.66 32.76 29.96
C LYS A 178 -21.87 33.82 30.74
N ASN A 179 -21.58 33.57 32.02
CA ASN A 179 -20.85 34.54 32.85
C ASN A 179 -19.40 34.74 32.38
N ILE A 180 -18.76 33.71 31.82
CA ILE A 180 -17.40 33.84 31.28
C ILE A 180 -17.41 34.66 29.99
N SER A 181 -18.36 34.40 29.11
CA SER A 181 -18.47 35.17 27.87
C SER A 181 -18.86 36.64 28.10
N ASP A 182 -19.80 36.89 29.01
CA ASP A 182 -20.20 38.23 29.46
C ASP A 182 -18.97 38.98 30.02
N MET A 183 -18.14 38.33 30.83
CA MET A 183 -16.91 38.91 31.39
C MET A 183 -15.91 39.34 30.31
N LEU A 184 -15.85 38.60 29.20
CA LEU A 184 -14.91 38.86 28.11
C LEU A 184 -15.48 39.82 27.06
N ASN A 185 -16.77 40.21 27.16
CA ASN A 185 -17.52 40.90 26.10
C ASN A 185 -17.34 40.20 24.73
N ALA A 186 -17.23 38.88 24.73
CA ALA A 186 -16.70 38.12 23.61
C ALA A 186 -17.67 37.06 23.08
N ASP A 187 -18.93 37.00 23.52
CA ASP A 187 -19.89 35.98 23.06
C ASP A 187 -19.95 35.88 21.53
N THR A 188 -20.16 37.02 20.86
CA THR A 188 -20.22 37.08 19.39
C THR A 188 -18.88 36.73 18.76
N ILE A 189 -17.77 37.23 19.30
CA ILE A 189 -16.42 36.98 18.78
C ILE A 189 -16.02 35.51 18.95
N LEU A 190 -16.35 34.88 20.08
CA LEU A 190 -16.08 33.48 20.36
C LEU A 190 -16.91 32.57 19.46
N GLU A 191 -18.16 32.93 19.15
CA GLU A 191 -18.96 32.20 18.17
C GLU A 191 -18.36 32.32 16.76
N GLU A 192 -18.01 33.53 16.32
CA GLU A 192 -17.38 33.76 15.02
C GLU A 192 -16.05 33.01 14.87
N LEU A 193 -15.19 33.04 15.90
CA LEU A 193 -13.92 32.31 15.90
C LEU A 193 -14.11 30.80 15.93
N TYR A 194 -15.13 30.32 16.62
CA TYR A 194 -15.48 28.90 16.65
C TYR A 194 -15.96 28.42 15.28
N GLU A 195 -16.92 29.12 14.67
CA GLU A 195 -17.41 28.88 13.31
C GLU A 195 -16.25 28.89 12.30
N LYS A 196 -15.34 29.86 12.40
CA LYS A 196 -14.14 29.92 11.54
C LYS A 196 -13.19 28.75 11.77
N ALA A 197 -13.02 28.29 13.00
CA ALA A 197 -12.19 27.13 13.32
C ALA A 197 -12.77 25.84 12.71
N VAL A 198 -14.10 25.69 12.75
CA VAL A 198 -14.82 24.58 12.10
C VAL A 198 -14.65 24.66 10.58
N GLU A 199 -14.84 25.84 9.99
CA GLU A 199 -14.65 26.07 8.54
C GLU A 199 -13.23 25.71 8.09
N ILE A 200 -12.20 26.15 8.81
CA ILE A 200 -10.79 25.82 8.51
C ILE A 200 -10.55 24.32 8.60
N LYS A 201 -11.06 23.68 9.65
CA LYS A 201 -10.91 22.23 9.84
C LYS A 201 -11.52 21.47 8.67
N ASP A 202 -12.74 21.82 8.28
CA ASP A 202 -13.52 21.08 7.26
C ASP A 202 -13.12 21.43 5.82
N SER A 203 -12.71 22.68 5.55
CA SER A 203 -12.46 23.18 4.19
C SER A 203 -10.97 23.26 3.84
N VAL A 204 -10.07 23.26 4.83
CA VAL A 204 -8.62 23.38 4.61
C VAL A 204 -7.85 22.20 5.19
N TYR A 205 -8.00 21.93 6.49
CA TYR A 205 -7.20 20.90 7.16
C TYR A 205 -7.49 19.51 6.58
N ILE A 206 -8.74 19.06 6.63
CA ILE A 206 -9.10 17.70 6.20
C ILE A 206 -8.83 17.51 4.70
N PRO A 207 -9.24 18.44 3.81
CA PRO A 207 -8.93 18.34 2.38
C PRO A 207 -7.42 18.36 2.11
N GLY A 208 -6.64 19.24 2.75
CA GLY A 208 -5.20 19.32 2.55
C GLY A 208 -4.47 18.05 2.98
N LEU A 209 -4.87 17.45 4.11
CA LEU A 209 -4.31 16.16 4.53
C LEU A 209 -4.69 15.03 3.56
N ARG A 210 -5.93 15.02 3.06
CA ARG A 210 -6.37 14.03 2.07
C ARG A 210 -5.62 14.18 0.75
N GLU A 211 -5.48 15.39 0.24
CA GLU A 211 -4.73 15.67 -0.99
C GLU A 211 -3.26 15.23 -0.85
N PHE A 212 -2.66 15.49 0.31
CA PHE A 212 -1.31 15.03 0.61
C PHE A 212 -1.21 13.50 0.59
N LEU A 213 -2.07 12.81 1.34
CA LEU A 213 -2.07 11.33 1.40
C LEU A 213 -2.43 10.68 0.06
N ALA A 214 -3.25 11.35 -0.76
CA ALA A 214 -3.66 10.85 -2.07
C ALA A 214 -2.48 10.74 -3.04
N LYS A 215 -1.42 11.54 -2.85
CA LYS A 215 -0.19 11.52 -3.66
C LYS A 215 0.86 10.54 -3.13
N LEU A 216 0.56 9.82 -2.05
CA LEU A 216 1.47 8.82 -1.49
C LEU A 216 1.01 7.42 -1.83
N THR A 217 1.97 6.51 -1.92
CA THR A 217 1.70 5.07 -1.94
C THR A 217 2.53 4.37 -0.89
N VAL A 218 1.99 3.28 -0.34
CA VAL A 218 2.60 2.48 0.72
C VAL A 218 2.56 1.01 0.32
N SER A 219 3.69 0.32 0.49
CA SER A 219 3.73 -1.14 0.48
C SER A 219 4.37 -1.65 1.77
N CYS A 220 3.79 -2.70 2.34
CA CYS A 220 4.13 -3.21 3.66
C CYS A 220 4.87 -4.56 3.55
N PHE A 221 5.86 -4.73 4.42
CA PHE A 221 6.69 -5.92 4.55
C PHE A 221 6.89 -6.21 6.03
N SER A 222 7.22 -7.46 6.35
CA SER A 222 7.60 -7.88 7.69
C SER A 222 9.07 -8.27 7.71
N VAL A 223 9.79 -8.05 8.81
CA VAL A 223 11.11 -8.69 9.05
C VAL A 223 11.04 -9.79 10.10
N SER A 224 9.81 -10.21 10.47
CA SER A 224 9.60 -11.19 11.54
C SER A 224 9.91 -12.64 11.16
N GLY A 225 10.40 -12.89 9.94
CA GLY A 225 10.74 -14.22 9.43
C GLY A 225 9.57 -14.89 8.71
N TRP A 226 9.84 -16.07 8.14
CA TRP A 226 8.83 -16.95 7.55
C TRP A 226 8.11 -17.79 8.62
N ASP A 227 8.66 -17.90 9.83
CA ASP A 227 8.23 -18.74 10.95
C ASP A 227 7.29 -18.03 11.95
N ASN A 228 6.77 -16.85 11.60
CA ASN A 228 5.84 -16.12 12.44
C ASN A 228 4.39 -16.64 12.33
N GLN A 229 3.93 -17.35 13.35
CA GLN A 229 2.59 -17.96 13.41
C GLN A 229 1.44 -16.96 13.33
N LEU A 230 1.60 -15.76 13.92
CA LEU A 230 0.56 -14.73 13.90
C LEU A 230 0.44 -14.14 12.49
N MET A 231 1.57 -13.97 11.79
CA MET A 231 1.57 -13.54 10.39
C MET A 231 0.88 -14.56 9.48
N TRP A 232 1.17 -15.86 9.65
CA TRP A 232 0.46 -16.92 8.93
C TRP A 232 -1.04 -16.93 9.18
N SER A 233 -1.44 -16.73 10.44
CA SER A 233 -2.84 -16.75 10.85
C SER A 233 -3.62 -15.59 10.25
N HIS A 234 -3.08 -14.37 10.31
CA HIS A 234 -3.77 -13.15 9.88
C HIS A 234 -3.64 -12.85 8.38
N TYR A 235 -2.46 -13.05 7.80
CA TYR A 235 -2.14 -12.54 6.46
C TYR A 235 -2.00 -13.63 5.39
N ALA A 236 -1.80 -14.89 5.77
CA ALA A 236 -1.73 -16.02 4.85
C ALA A 236 -2.92 -16.98 4.98
N ASN A 237 -4.13 -16.42 5.16
CA ASN A 237 -5.39 -17.16 5.19
C ASN A 237 -5.36 -18.38 6.13
N SER A 238 -4.81 -18.24 7.34
CA SER A 238 -4.67 -19.34 8.29
C SER A 238 -3.91 -20.55 7.71
N TYR A 239 -2.68 -20.30 7.23
CA TYR A 239 -1.80 -21.31 6.62
C TYR A 239 -2.31 -21.91 5.29
N ALA A 240 -3.31 -21.29 4.65
CA ALA A 240 -3.73 -21.62 3.29
C ALA A 240 -3.13 -20.69 2.23
N GLY A 241 -2.18 -19.83 2.63
CA GLY A 241 -1.52 -18.84 1.79
C GLY A 241 -0.05 -19.13 1.52
N ILE A 242 0.69 -18.07 1.21
CA ILE A 242 2.13 -18.10 0.98
C ILE A 242 2.85 -17.03 1.78
N CYS A 243 4.15 -17.22 1.98
CA CYS A 243 5.09 -16.24 2.49
C CYS A 243 6.19 -16.03 1.45
N ILE A 244 6.27 -14.83 0.89
CA ILE A 244 7.25 -14.42 -0.12
C ILE A 244 8.43 -13.78 0.62
N GLU A 245 9.63 -14.31 0.46
CA GLU A 245 10.88 -13.81 1.03
C GLU A 245 11.66 -13.02 -0.03
N TYR A 246 11.88 -11.74 0.22
CA TYR A 246 12.64 -10.83 -0.64
C TYR A 246 14.02 -10.55 -0.04
N ASP A 247 15.04 -10.44 -0.91
CA ASP A 247 16.38 -10.01 -0.51
C ASP A 247 16.59 -8.53 -0.84
N PHE A 248 16.33 -7.67 0.15
CA PHE A 248 16.45 -6.22 0.00
C PHE A 248 17.90 -5.75 -0.11
N ASN A 249 18.90 -6.59 0.19
CA ASN A 249 20.30 -6.25 -0.03
C ASN A 249 20.64 -6.07 -1.52
N GLN A 250 19.81 -6.61 -2.42
CA GLN A 250 19.98 -6.48 -3.87
C GLN A 250 19.50 -5.14 -4.43
N ILE A 251 18.82 -4.31 -3.63
CA ILE A 251 18.34 -2.99 -4.02
C ILE A 251 19.55 -2.06 -4.23
N LYS A 252 19.85 -1.77 -5.50
CA LYS A 252 20.98 -0.91 -5.88
C LYS A 252 20.59 0.56 -5.93
N GLU A 253 19.39 0.85 -6.41
CA GLU A 253 18.84 2.19 -6.60
C GLU A 253 17.66 2.47 -5.65
N PRO A 254 17.36 3.74 -5.32
CA PRO A 254 16.23 4.07 -4.47
C PRO A 254 14.89 3.71 -5.13
N ILE A 255 14.13 2.83 -4.48
CA ILE A 255 12.77 2.44 -4.91
C ILE A 255 11.66 3.08 -4.07
N GLY A 256 12.02 3.96 -3.13
CA GLY A 256 11.11 4.61 -2.18
C GLY A 256 11.79 4.85 -0.84
N PHE A 257 11.06 5.42 0.11
CA PHE A 257 11.50 5.56 1.50
C PHE A 257 11.18 4.27 2.27
N ILE A 258 12.20 3.49 2.62
CA ILE A 258 12.06 2.18 3.27
C ILE A 258 12.42 2.31 4.75
N TYR A 259 11.44 2.23 5.63
CA TYR A 259 11.67 2.43 7.08
C TYR A 259 10.83 1.48 7.94
N PRO A 260 11.32 1.15 9.15
CA PRO A 260 10.57 0.37 10.11
C PRO A 260 9.41 1.19 10.67
N VAL A 261 8.32 0.49 11.00
CA VAL A 261 7.19 1.05 11.73
C VAL A 261 7.53 1.21 13.21
N GLU A 262 7.22 2.37 13.79
CA GLU A 262 7.24 2.65 15.22
C GLU A 262 5.91 2.27 15.86
N TYR A 263 5.98 1.34 16.80
CA TYR A 263 4.83 0.84 17.52
C TYR A 263 4.55 1.68 18.77
N THR A 264 3.37 2.28 18.84
CA THR A 264 2.99 3.25 19.87
C THR A 264 1.58 3.01 20.41
N LYS A 265 1.29 3.48 21.62
CA LYS A 265 -0.07 3.52 22.20
C LYS A 265 -0.84 4.76 21.77
N GLU A 266 -0.13 5.84 21.47
CA GLU A 266 -0.69 7.12 21.08
C GLU A 266 -0.38 7.38 19.62
N ARG A 267 -1.42 7.64 18.82
CA ARG A 267 -1.23 7.94 17.41
C ARG A 267 -0.59 9.33 17.25
N PRO A 268 0.45 9.47 16.41
CA PRO A 268 0.95 10.77 16.03
C PRO A 268 -0.14 11.57 15.29
N THR A 269 -0.03 12.88 15.35
CA THR A 269 -0.93 13.79 14.64
C THR A 269 -0.10 14.81 13.90
N LEU A 270 -0.56 15.21 12.72
CA LEU A 270 0.05 16.28 11.95
C LEU A 270 -0.60 17.61 12.35
N SER A 271 0.15 18.70 12.31
CA SER A 271 -0.40 20.05 12.37
C SER A 271 -0.58 20.60 10.95
N LEU A 272 -1.30 21.71 10.80
CA LEU A 272 -1.35 22.45 9.52
C LEU A 272 0.06 22.89 9.10
N GLN A 273 0.88 23.30 10.07
CA GLN A 273 2.27 23.68 9.81
C GLN A 273 3.09 22.50 9.28
N ASP A 274 2.88 21.28 9.80
CA ASP A 274 3.56 20.09 9.28
C ASP A 274 3.17 19.79 7.83
N LEU A 275 1.96 20.18 7.42
CA LEU A 275 1.49 20.09 6.03
C LEU A 275 1.91 21.29 5.18
N GLY A 276 2.72 22.20 5.73
CA GLY A 276 3.19 23.39 5.03
C GLY A 276 2.21 24.54 5.03
N ILE A 277 1.23 24.59 5.95
CA ILE A 277 0.24 25.67 6.06
C ILE A 277 0.50 26.47 7.34
N ILE A 278 0.97 27.71 7.21
CA ILE A 278 1.40 28.57 8.33
C ILE A 278 0.45 29.74 8.61
N GLY A 279 -0.61 29.90 7.82
CA GLY A 279 -1.61 30.91 8.06
C GLY A 279 -2.56 31.11 6.90
N PHE A 280 -3.52 32.01 7.10
CA PHE A 280 -4.45 32.50 6.10
C PHE A 280 -4.08 33.93 5.69
N SER A 281 -4.21 34.24 4.41
CA SER A 281 -4.03 35.60 3.88
C SER A 281 -5.30 36.40 4.14
N MET A 282 -5.15 37.60 4.69
CA MET A 282 -6.24 38.56 4.88
C MET A 282 -6.49 39.40 3.63
N GLU A 283 -5.61 39.33 2.61
CA GLU A 283 -5.66 40.15 1.40
C GLU A 283 -6.50 39.52 0.26
N LYS A 284 -6.78 38.22 0.37
CA LYS A 284 -7.71 37.47 -0.50
C LYS A 284 -8.56 36.57 0.37
N GLU A 285 -9.88 36.64 0.26
CA GLU A 285 -10.76 35.62 0.84
C GLU A 285 -10.29 34.23 0.37
N GLY A 286 -9.89 33.39 1.33
CA GLY A 286 -9.42 32.03 1.07
C GLY A 286 -7.93 31.88 0.68
N GLY A 287 -7.11 32.92 0.72
CA GLY A 287 -5.67 32.77 0.45
C GLY A 287 -4.95 32.00 1.57
N ILE A 288 -4.11 31.01 1.24
CA ILE A 288 -3.31 30.25 2.22
C ILE A 288 -1.85 30.72 2.16
N LYS A 289 -1.22 30.90 3.32
CA LYS A 289 0.23 31.11 3.45
C LYS A 289 0.89 29.74 3.63
N SER A 290 1.77 29.39 2.71
CA SER A 290 2.44 28.09 2.70
C SER A 290 3.94 28.17 3.05
N CYS A 291 4.48 27.04 3.52
CA CYS A 291 5.90 26.76 3.65
C CYS A 291 6.17 25.31 3.21
N GLU A 292 7.44 24.90 3.22
CA GLU A 292 7.80 23.49 2.99
C GLU A 292 7.17 22.58 4.05
N PRO A 293 6.54 21.46 3.66
CA PRO A 293 6.02 20.47 4.60
C PRO A 293 7.11 19.83 5.47
N ASN A 294 6.74 19.46 6.70
CA ASN A 294 7.62 18.77 7.64
C ASN A 294 7.64 17.26 7.35
N MET A 295 8.56 16.85 6.47
CA MET A 295 8.68 15.45 6.06
C MET A 295 9.01 14.49 7.22
N GLU A 296 9.69 14.92 8.28
CA GLU A 296 9.96 14.06 9.45
C GLU A 296 8.67 13.76 10.22
N ALA A 297 7.82 14.77 10.45
CA ALA A 297 6.52 14.59 11.10
C ALA A 297 5.59 13.71 10.25
N ILE A 298 5.56 13.95 8.94
CA ILE A 298 4.80 13.17 7.96
C ILE A 298 5.22 11.70 7.98
N LEU A 299 6.53 11.41 7.90
CA LEU A 299 7.01 10.04 7.94
C LEU A 299 6.77 9.39 9.30
N SER A 300 6.97 10.12 10.40
CA SER A 300 6.62 9.62 11.74
C SER A 300 5.13 9.29 11.85
N TYR A 301 4.27 10.00 11.13
CA TYR A 301 2.84 9.72 11.05
C TYR A 301 2.55 8.46 10.22
N LEU A 302 3.15 8.34 9.04
CA LEU A 302 2.99 7.20 8.13
C LEU A 302 3.66 5.91 8.62
N LEU A 303 4.61 6.01 9.54
CA LEU A 303 5.35 4.89 10.10
C LEU A 303 4.88 4.57 11.52
N ALA A 304 3.71 5.02 11.96
CA ALA A 304 3.16 4.66 13.26
C ALA A 304 2.10 3.56 13.14
N LYS A 305 2.14 2.61 14.07
CA LYS A 305 1.12 1.57 14.22
C LYS A 305 0.85 1.28 15.69
N ASN A 306 -0.32 0.71 16.00
CA ASN A 306 -0.66 0.37 17.38
C ASN A 306 0.28 -0.72 17.91
N ILE A 307 0.75 -0.56 19.15
CA ILE A 307 1.65 -1.49 19.84
C ILE A 307 1.19 -2.95 19.88
N CYS A 308 -0.11 -3.25 19.77
CA CYS A 308 -0.60 -4.63 19.74
C CYS A 308 -0.12 -5.42 18.50
N TRP A 309 0.26 -4.73 17.42
CA TRP A 309 0.74 -5.33 16.17
C TRP A 309 2.27 -5.43 16.11
N ASN A 310 2.99 -5.20 17.22
CA ASN A 310 4.46 -5.20 17.25
C ASN A 310 5.09 -6.53 16.81
N TYR A 311 4.34 -7.64 16.86
CA TYR A 311 4.81 -8.94 16.37
C TYR A 311 5.01 -8.97 14.85
N GLU A 312 4.43 -8.04 14.08
CA GLU A 312 4.61 -8.00 12.62
C GLU A 312 6.00 -7.52 12.23
N GLN A 313 6.66 -6.74 13.08
CA GLN A 313 7.94 -6.10 12.76
C GLN A 313 7.89 -5.45 11.37
N GLU A 314 6.88 -4.61 11.16
CA GLU A 314 6.50 -4.07 9.87
C GLU A 314 7.51 -3.03 9.39
N TRP A 315 7.76 -3.05 8.08
CA TRP A 315 8.48 -2.05 7.33
C TRP A 315 7.63 -1.56 6.18
N ARG A 316 7.74 -0.28 5.86
CA ARG A 316 6.98 0.35 4.77
C ARG A 316 7.92 0.91 3.73
N ILE A 317 7.61 0.67 2.46
CA ILE A 317 8.11 1.45 1.34
C ILE A 317 7.09 2.54 1.06
N ILE A 318 7.51 3.80 1.13
CA ILE A 318 6.66 4.97 0.89
C ILE A 318 7.17 5.70 -0.35
N ASN A 319 6.28 5.93 -1.32
CA ASN A 319 6.57 6.67 -2.55
C ASN A 319 5.67 7.89 -2.69
N VAL A 320 6.14 8.88 -3.42
CA VAL A 320 5.35 10.05 -3.86
C VAL A 320 5.07 9.87 -5.34
N GLY A 321 3.82 10.01 -5.74
CA GLY A 321 3.37 9.84 -7.11
C GLY A 321 2.19 10.74 -7.45
N GLU A 322 1.45 10.33 -8.48
CA GLU A 322 0.23 11.00 -8.89
C GLU A 322 -0.92 10.75 -7.91
N GLU A 323 -1.86 11.69 -7.87
CA GLU A 323 -2.98 11.66 -6.93
C GLU A 323 -3.91 10.47 -7.20
N ASN A 324 -4.20 9.69 -6.16
CA ASN A 324 -5.06 8.49 -6.21
C ASN A 324 -4.59 7.41 -7.19
N THR A 325 -3.31 7.44 -7.57
CA THR A 325 -2.73 6.47 -8.51
C THR A 325 -1.88 5.45 -7.73
N PRO A 326 -2.24 4.15 -7.76
CA PRO A 326 -1.38 3.13 -7.17
C PRO A 326 -0.08 2.99 -7.96
N LEU A 327 0.94 2.42 -7.33
CA LEU A 327 2.25 2.22 -7.93
C LEU A 327 2.63 0.74 -7.91
N PHE A 328 3.22 0.26 -9.01
CA PHE A 328 3.91 -1.03 -9.04
C PHE A 328 5.41 -0.76 -8.90
N ILE A 329 5.99 -1.17 -7.78
CA ILE A 329 7.40 -0.95 -7.45
C ILE A 329 8.19 -2.13 -8.01
N ASP A 330 9.17 -1.87 -8.88
CA ASP A 330 10.11 -2.88 -9.35
C ASP A 330 10.88 -3.48 -8.16
N LEU A 331 10.63 -4.76 -7.86
CA LEU A 331 11.26 -5.51 -6.79
C LEU A 331 11.42 -7.00 -7.17
N PRO A 332 12.24 -7.32 -8.20
CA PRO A 332 12.38 -8.68 -8.73
C PRO A 332 13.22 -9.61 -7.83
N PHE A 333 13.56 -9.18 -6.61
CA PHE A 333 14.52 -9.86 -5.73
C PHE A 333 13.84 -10.90 -4.82
N VAL A 334 12.93 -11.70 -5.38
CA VAL A 334 12.31 -12.80 -4.64
C VAL A 334 13.32 -13.92 -4.46
N LYS A 335 13.68 -14.21 -3.21
CA LYS A 335 14.65 -15.24 -2.85
C LYS A 335 13.99 -16.61 -2.71
N SER A 336 12.86 -16.66 -2.02
CA SER A 336 12.11 -17.90 -1.83
C SER A 336 10.62 -17.64 -1.61
N ILE A 337 9.80 -18.65 -1.87
CA ILE A 337 8.39 -18.67 -1.48
C ILE A 337 8.14 -19.90 -0.60
N THR A 338 7.57 -19.66 0.57
CA THR A 338 7.13 -20.73 1.49
C THR A 338 5.62 -20.90 1.39
N PHE A 339 5.15 -22.11 1.12
CA PHE A 339 3.75 -22.47 1.04
C PHE A 339 3.22 -22.88 2.41
N GLY A 340 1.99 -22.45 2.71
CA GLY A 340 1.27 -22.93 3.88
C GLY A 340 0.78 -24.37 3.68
N MET A 341 0.66 -25.11 4.77
CA MET A 341 0.26 -26.53 4.75
C MET A 341 -1.14 -26.80 4.17
N ASN A 342 -1.99 -25.76 4.06
CA ASN A 342 -3.36 -25.84 3.55
C ASN A 342 -3.53 -25.08 2.23
N ILE A 343 -2.43 -24.80 1.51
CA ILE A 343 -2.49 -24.10 0.22
C ILE A 343 -3.37 -24.87 -0.77
N ASP A 344 -4.13 -24.14 -1.57
CA ASP A 344 -4.93 -24.75 -2.64
C ASP A 344 -4.03 -25.48 -3.65
N PRO A 345 -4.34 -26.74 -4.03
CA PRO A 345 -3.49 -27.53 -4.93
C PRO A 345 -3.23 -26.87 -6.29
N ILE A 346 -4.23 -26.21 -6.89
CA ILE A 346 -4.08 -25.54 -8.19
C ILE A 346 -3.14 -24.36 -8.04
N CYS A 347 -3.33 -23.54 -7.00
CA CYS A 347 -2.44 -22.42 -6.74
C CYS A 347 -1.01 -22.86 -6.42
N LYS A 348 -0.85 -23.95 -5.65
CA LYS A 348 0.46 -24.55 -5.35
C LYS A 348 1.19 -24.96 -6.63
N HIS A 349 0.48 -25.61 -7.55
CA HIS A 349 1.03 -26.04 -8.84
C HIS A 349 1.42 -24.86 -9.73
N LEU A 350 0.56 -23.85 -9.83
CA LEU A 350 0.84 -22.64 -10.62
C LEU A 350 2.06 -21.89 -10.07
N LEU A 351 2.10 -21.67 -8.75
CA LEU A 351 3.24 -21.02 -8.09
C LEU A 351 4.52 -21.83 -8.23
N TRP A 352 4.44 -23.15 -8.19
CA TRP A 352 5.60 -24.03 -8.40
C TRP A 352 6.18 -23.89 -9.80
N ASP A 353 5.34 -23.94 -10.83
CA ASP A 353 5.77 -23.74 -12.21
C ASP A 353 6.40 -22.34 -12.37
N LEU A 354 5.79 -21.30 -11.79
CA LEU A 354 6.36 -19.94 -11.77
C LEU A 354 7.72 -19.87 -11.07
N CYS A 355 7.85 -20.51 -9.91
CA CYS A 355 9.11 -20.50 -9.19
C CYS A 355 10.21 -21.25 -9.93
N LYS A 356 9.90 -22.37 -10.59
CA LYS A 356 10.87 -23.07 -11.46
C LYS A 356 11.27 -22.20 -12.64
N GLU A 357 10.31 -21.53 -13.27
CA GLU A 357 10.51 -20.63 -14.40
C GLU A 357 11.43 -19.46 -14.05
N LYS A 358 11.30 -18.90 -12.84
CA LYS A 358 12.06 -17.76 -12.31
C LYS A 358 13.27 -18.13 -11.45
N GLU A 359 13.57 -19.43 -11.29
CA GLU A 359 14.62 -19.95 -10.41
C GLU A 359 14.49 -19.53 -8.93
N ILE A 360 13.25 -19.42 -8.44
CA ILE A 360 12.91 -19.10 -7.05
C ILE A 360 12.82 -20.39 -6.23
N GLU A 361 13.42 -20.42 -5.04
CA GLU A 361 13.33 -21.59 -4.17
C GLU A 361 11.93 -21.71 -3.54
N CYS A 362 11.34 -22.91 -3.56
CA CYS A 362 10.09 -23.18 -2.85
C CYS A 362 10.31 -24.02 -1.59
N TYR A 363 9.52 -23.70 -0.57
CA TYR A 363 9.45 -24.43 0.69
C TYR A 363 8.00 -24.70 1.08
N GLU A 364 7.76 -25.64 1.98
CA GLU A 364 6.45 -25.88 2.60
C GLU A 364 6.60 -25.87 4.12
N ILE A 365 5.66 -25.23 4.81
CA ILE A 365 5.63 -25.20 6.28
C ILE A 365 5.25 -26.56 6.84
N GLU A 366 5.99 -26.97 7.86
CA GLU A 366 5.74 -28.13 8.68
C GLU A 366 5.59 -27.70 10.15
N VAL A 367 4.47 -28.05 10.77
CA VAL A 367 4.26 -27.82 12.21
C VAL A 367 4.85 -28.99 12.97
N SER A 368 5.66 -28.69 13.97
CA SER A 368 6.18 -29.71 14.87
C SER A 368 5.04 -30.46 15.57
N THR A 369 5.20 -31.77 15.70
CA THR A 369 4.25 -32.62 16.44
C THR A 369 4.53 -32.66 17.95
N GLU A 370 5.72 -32.20 18.36
CA GLU A 370 6.17 -32.22 19.76
C GLU A 370 6.03 -30.86 20.44
N ASN A 371 6.12 -29.77 19.67
CA ASN A 371 6.00 -28.40 20.14
C ASN A 371 5.26 -27.54 19.09
N PHE A 372 4.98 -26.27 19.41
CA PHE A 372 4.27 -25.38 18.49
C PHE A 372 5.20 -24.74 17.44
N GLU A 373 6.45 -25.18 17.27
CA GLU A 373 7.39 -24.53 16.35
C GLU A 373 7.04 -24.81 14.89
N LEU A 374 7.33 -23.81 14.04
CA LEU A 374 7.26 -23.95 12.60
C LEU A 374 8.64 -24.30 12.06
N SER A 375 8.69 -25.34 11.24
CA SER A 375 9.82 -25.65 10.37
C SER A 375 9.38 -25.49 8.92
N ARG A 376 10.33 -25.49 7.98
CA ARG A 376 10.00 -25.54 6.55
C ARG A 376 10.90 -26.52 5.82
N ARG A 377 10.34 -27.26 4.88
CA ARG A 377 11.04 -28.23 4.04
C ARG A 377 11.15 -27.68 2.62
N LYS A 378 12.34 -27.82 2.02
CA LYS A 378 12.54 -27.45 0.61
C LYS A 378 11.77 -28.41 -0.29
N LEU A 379 11.02 -27.86 -1.24
CA LEU A 379 10.27 -28.64 -2.22
C LEU A 379 11.15 -29.04 -3.40
N LEU A 380 10.88 -30.23 -3.93
CA LEU A 380 11.53 -30.86 -5.07
C LEU A 380 10.47 -31.29 -6.08
N ASP A 381 10.87 -31.62 -7.32
CA ASP A 381 9.92 -32.11 -8.33
C ASP A 381 9.13 -33.36 -7.86
N SER A 382 9.74 -34.20 -7.02
CA SER A 382 9.08 -35.39 -6.45
C SER A 382 7.93 -35.08 -5.47
N ASP A 383 7.83 -33.85 -4.98
CA ASP A 383 6.73 -33.41 -4.09
C ASP A 383 5.44 -33.11 -4.85
N PHE A 384 5.50 -33.08 -6.18
CA PHE A 384 4.38 -32.76 -7.06
C PHE A 384 3.97 -34.02 -7.82
N THR A 385 2.97 -34.73 -7.27
CA THR A 385 2.35 -35.86 -7.95
C THR A 385 1.42 -35.36 -9.04
N TYR A 386 1.53 -35.92 -10.22
CA TYR A 386 0.59 -35.66 -11.31
C TYR A 386 -0.83 -36.06 -10.89
N ASP A 387 -1.77 -35.14 -11.14
CA ASP A 387 -3.19 -35.31 -10.91
C ASP A 387 -3.92 -34.69 -12.10
N MET A 388 -4.68 -35.52 -12.83
CA MET A 388 -5.32 -35.12 -14.08
C MET A 388 -6.38 -34.03 -13.85
N ASP A 389 -7.16 -34.11 -12.77
CA ASP A 389 -8.22 -33.15 -12.47
C ASP A 389 -7.63 -31.78 -12.12
N VAL A 390 -6.53 -31.76 -11.37
CA VAL A 390 -5.78 -30.54 -11.07
C VAL A 390 -5.17 -29.94 -12.34
N GLU A 391 -4.59 -30.77 -13.21
CA GLU A 391 -3.97 -30.31 -14.46
C GLU A 391 -5.00 -29.74 -15.44
N ILE A 392 -6.16 -30.39 -15.60
CA ILE A 392 -7.29 -29.87 -16.41
C ILE A 392 -7.78 -28.54 -15.83
N SER A 393 -7.95 -28.46 -14.51
CA SER A 393 -8.38 -27.22 -13.85
C SER A 393 -7.36 -26.09 -14.04
N TYR A 394 -6.07 -26.41 -14.07
CA TYR A 394 -5.01 -25.44 -14.35
C TYR A 394 -5.06 -24.96 -15.80
N ILE A 395 -5.23 -25.87 -16.77
CA ILE A 395 -5.42 -25.53 -18.19
C ILE A 395 -6.60 -24.58 -18.38
N ASP A 396 -7.73 -24.85 -17.73
CA ASP A 396 -8.92 -23.99 -17.80
C ASP A 396 -8.63 -22.55 -17.35
N VAL A 397 -7.84 -22.39 -16.28
CA VAL A 397 -7.40 -21.07 -15.79
C VAL A 397 -6.53 -20.37 -16.84
N LEU A 398 -5.55 -21.08 -17.42
CA LEU A 398 -4.64 -20.53 -18.43
C LEU A 398 -5.41 -20.10 -19.70
N ILE A 399 -6.30 -20.94 -20.21
CA ILE A 399 -7.12 -20.65 -21.40
C ILE A 399 -8.01 -19.42 -21.14
N LYS A 400 -8.65 -19.35 -19.97
CA LYS A 400 -9.47 -18.21 -19.60
C LYS A 400 -8.67 -16.91 -19.55
N GLN A 401 -7.46 -16.93 -19.01
CA GLN A 401 -6.58 -15.76 -19.00
C GLN A 401 -6.14 -15.37 -20.40
N ILE A 402 -5.72 -16.33 -21.23
CA ILE A 402 -5.36 -16.09 -22.64
C ILE A 402 -6.52 -15.43 -23.39
N SER A 403 -7.75 -15.90 -23.18
CA SER A 403 -8.95 -15.30 -23.77
C SER A 403 -9.15 -13.84 -23.33
N ILE A 404 -8.99 -13.55 -22.03
CA ILE A 404 -9.14 -12.19 -21.48
C ILE A 404 -8.12 -11.23 -22.10
N PHE A 405 -6.85 -11.64 -22.17
CA PHE A 405 -5.79 -10.81 -22.74
C PHE A 405 -5.96 -10.65 -24.25
N SER A 406 -6.36 -11.72 -24.97
CA SER A 406 -6.69 -11.65 -26.39
C SER A 406 -7.81 -10.64 -26.68
N ASP A 407 -8.89 -10.66 -25.90
CA ASP A 407 -9.98 -9.69 -26.04
C ASP A 407 -9.53 -8.25 -25.77
N ARG A 408 -8.64 -8.03 -24.80
CA ARG A 408 -8.06 -6.72 -24.52
C ARG A 408 -7.15 -6.24 -25.66
N LEU A 409 -6.30 -7.11 -26.19
CA LEU A 409 -5.47 -6.81 -27.35
C LEU A 409 -6.30 -6.44 -28.57
N ASN A 410 -7.36 -7.20 -28.86
CA ASN A 410 -8.27 -6.92 -29.97
C ASN A 410 -8.89 -5.53 -29.82
N LYS A 411 -9.40 -5.18 -28.63
CA LYS A 411 -9.96 -3.85 -28.34
C LYS A 411 -8.93 -2.73 -28.47
N MET A 412 -7.71 -2.93 -27.99
CA MET A 412 -6.64 -1.93 -28.12
C MET A 412 -6.20 -1.75 -29.57
N GLY A 413 -6.25 -2.81 -30.37
CA GLY A 413 -6.00 -2.79 -31.81
C GLY A 413 -7.10 -2.15 -32.65
N GLU A 414 -8.31 -1.93 -32.11
CA GLU A 414 -9.36 -1.21 -32.83
C GLU A 414 -8.93 0.23 -33.16
N ASN A 415 -9.16 0.64 -34.41
CA ASN A 415 -8.80 1.96 -34.95
C ASN A 415 -7.30 2.31 -34.81
N ILE A 416 -6.41 1.31 -34.86
CA ILE A 416 -4.96 1.53 -34.71
C ILE A 416 -4.43 2.55 -35.74
N ASP A 417 -4.96 2.56 -36.96
CA ASP A 417 -4.58 3.53 -38.00
C ASP A 417 -4.90 4.97 -37.59
N GLU A 418 -6.07 5.21 -36.98
CA GLU A 418 -6.47 6.53 -36.47
C GLU A 418 -5.58 6.96 -35.31
N LYS A 419 -5.27 6.03 -34.38
CA LYS A 419 -4.37 6.30 -33.25
C LYS A 419 -2.97 6.69 -33.75
N ILE A 420 -2.45 5.98 -34.75
CA ILE A 420 -1.16 6.28 -35.39
C ILE A 420 -1.18 7.66 -36.06
N GLN A 421 -2.25 7.98 -36.82
CA GLN A 421 -2.40 9.29 -37.47
C GLN A 421 -2.42 10.44 -36.44
N ASN A 422 -3.04 10.21 -35.29
CA ASN A 422 -3.12 11.17 -34.19
C ASN A 422 -1.90 11.16 -33.26
N MET A 423 -0.85 10.39 -33.58
CA MET A 423 0.35 10.19 -32.75
C MET A 423 0.04 9.74 -31.30
N ASN A 424 -1.03 8.98 -31.11
CA ASN A 424 -1.40 8.43 -29.82
C ASN A 424 -0.84 7.00 -29.67
N PHE A 425 0.13 6.84 -28.77
CA PHE A 425 0.80 5.57 -28.47
C PHE A 425 0.53 5.07 -27.04
N SER A 426 -0.52 5.58 -26.37
CA SER A 426 -0.87 5.21 -25.00
C SER A 426 -1.06 3.71 -24.80
N ASP A 427 -1.56 3.02 -25.83
CA ASP A 427 -1.95 1.61 -25.74
C ASP A 427 -0.79 0.66 -26.05
N VAL A 428 0.34 1.15 -26.56
CA VAL A 428 1.46 0.30 -27.01
C VAL A 428 2.08 -0.47 -25.84
N SER A 429 2.35 0.19 -24.71
CA SER A 429 2.89 -0.48 -23.54
C SER A 429 1.90 -1.46 -22.90
N PRO A 430 0.61 -1.12 -22.73
CA PRO A 430 -0.44 -2.08 -22.37
C PRO A 430 -0.53 -3.29 -23.31
N MET A 431 -0.41 -3.09 -24.63
CA MET A 431 -0.42 -4.18 -25.61
C MET A 431 0.78 -5.11 -25.45
N PHE A 432 1.98 -4.58 -25.22
CA PHE A 432 3.14 -5.43 -24.93
C PHE A 432 2.99 -6.20 -23.62
N SER A 433 2.43 -5.56 -22.58
CA SER A 433 2.12 -6.25 -21.32
C SER A 433 1.19 -7.44 -21.54
N ASP A 434 0.06 -7.25 -22.24
CA ASP A 434 -0.88 -8.34 -22.51
C ASP A 434 -0.27 -9.42 -23.42
N THR A 435 0.64 -9.03 -24.32
CA THR A 435 1.40 -9.98 -25.15
C THR A 435 2.33 -10.85 -24.31
N ILE A 436 3.08 -10.24 -23.37
CA ILE A 436 3.94 -10.95 -22.40
C ILE A 436 3.10 -11.95 -21.59
N ASP A 437 1.94 -11.52 -21.10
CA ASP A 437 1.03 -12.36 -20.33
C ASP A 437 0.50 -13.55 -21.14
N MET A 438 0.12 -13.33 -22.40
CA MET A 438 -0.33 -14.39 -23.28
C MET A 438 0.78 -15.38 -23.64
N ILE A 439 2.00 -14.92 -23.92
CA ILE A 439 3.14 -15.83 -24.20
C ILE A 439 3.45 -16.66 -22.96
N THR A 440 3.45 -16.03 -21.78
CA THR A 440 3.71 -16.73 -20.51
C THR A 440 2.64 -17.79 -20.24
N ASN A 441 1.36 -17.46 -20.39
CA ASN A 441 0.29 -18.44 -20.24
C ASN A 441 0.35 -19.55 -21.30
N SER A 442 0.77 -19.22 -22.52
CA SER A 442 1.01 -20.21 -23.58
C SER A 442 2.14 -21.17 -23.23
N TYR A 443 3.21 -20.66 -22.62
CA TYR A 443 4.32 -21.47 -22.12
C TYR A 443 3.86 -22.47 -21.05
N TYR A 444 3.11 -22.02 -20.05
CA TYR A 444 2.57 -22.93 -19.04
C TYR A 444 1.55 -23.91 -19.61
N LEU A 445 0.72 -23.48 -20.58
CA LEU A 445 -0.21 -24.37 -21.27
C LEU A 445 0.53 -25.48 -22.01
N LYS A 446 1.65 -25.14 -22.67
CA LYS A 446 2.53 -26.13 -23.30
C LYS A 446 3.10 -27.12 -22.29
N MET A 447 3.65 -26.64 -21.17
CA MET A 447 4.19 -27.50 -20.11
C MET A 447 3.11 -28.44 -19.57
N SER A 448 1.91 -27.92 -19.35
CA SER A 448 0.78 -28.65 -18.82
C SER A 448 0.30 -29.77 -19.75
N LEU A 449 0.09 -29.45 -21.02
CA LEU A 449 -0.28 -30.44 -22.04
C LEU A 449 0.81 -31.50 -22.25
N ASN A 450 2.09 -31.10 -22.21
CA ASN A 450 3.19 -32.06 -22.26
C ASN A 450 3.17 -33.00 -21.05
N ARG A 451 2.88 -32.51 -19.84
CA ARG A 451 2.71 -33.36 -18.65
C ARG A 451 1.56 -34.34 -18.78
N ILE A 452 0.41 -33.92 -19.31
CA ILE A 452 -0.71 -34.84 -19.59
C ILE A 452 -0.25 -35.92 -20.57
N CYS A 453 0.39 -35.53 -21.67
CA CYS A 453 0.94 -36.50 -22.62
C CYS A 453 1.97 -37.44 -22.01
N ASP A 454 2.76 -36.98 -21.04
CA ASP A 454 3.78 -37.79 -20.40
C ASP A 454 3.22 -38.84 -19.44
N ASN A 455 2.06 -38.56 -18.82
CA ASN A 455 1.42 -39.41 -17.82
C ASN A 455 0.28 -40.26 -18.40
N GLU A 456 -0.48 -39.76 -19.38
CA GLU A 456 -1.63 -40.43 -20.01
C GLU A 456 -1.30 -41.09 -21.36
N LYS A 457 -0.06 -41.59 -21.51
CA LYS A 457 0.46 -42.12 -22.78
C LYS A 457 -0.41 -43.19 -23.39
N GLU A 458 -0.82 -44.17 -22.59
CA GLU A 458 -1.59 -45.32 -23.09
C GLU A 458 -2.96 -44.91 -23.59
N GLU A 459 -3.65 -44.03 -22.86
CA GLU A 459 -4.96 -43.54 -23.25
C GLU A 459 -4.87 -42.67 -24.50
N LEU A 460 -3.95 -41.71 -24.55
CA LEU A 460 -3.77 -40.83 -25.71
C LEU A 460 -3.29 -41.55 -26.98
N LEU A 461 -2.59 -42.68 -26.84
CA LEU A 461 -2.25 -43.54 -27.98
C LEU A 461 -3.48 -44.26 -28.55
N LEU A 462 -4.50 -44.53 -27.74
CA LEU A 462 -5.75 -45.18 -28.14
C LEU A 462 -6.78 -44.17 -28.65
N SER A 463 -7.02 -43.10 -27.91
CA SER A 463 -8.08 -42.12 -28.12
C SER A 463 -7.65 -40.87 -28.88
N GLY A 464 -6.35 -40.67 -29.09
CA GLY A 464 -5.79 -39.47 -29.70
C GLY A 464 -5.98 -38.21 -28.85
N MET A 465 -5.26 -37.14 -29.20
CA MET A 465 -5.54 -35.83 -28.62
C MET A 465 -6.81 -35.24 -29.27
N PRO A 466 -7.76 -34.66 -28.51
CA PRO A 466 -8.91 -33.97 -29.09
C PRO A 466 -8.51 -32.95 -30.17
N GLU A 467 -9.23 -32.93 -31.30
CA GLU A 467 -8.88 -32.08 -32.45
C GLU A 467 -8.90 -30.58 -32.12
N GLU A 468 -9.77 -30.18 -31.19
CA GLU A 468 -9.83 -28.80 -30.68
C GLU A 468 -8.53 -28.40 -30.00
N ILE A 469 -7.95 -29.29 -29.18
CA ILE A 469 -6.67 -29.04 -28.50
C ILE A 469 -5.54 -28.95 -29.54
N SER A 470 -5.49 -29.87 -30.49
CA SER A 470 -4.50 -29.85 -31.58
C SER A 470 -4.56 -28.54 -32.38
N SER A 471 -5.78 -28.07 -32.68
CA SER A 471 -6.00 -26.81 -33.42
C SER A 471 -5.57 -25.59 -32.59
N ASN A 472 -5.87 -25.60 -31.29
CA ASN A 472 -5.46 -24.52 -30.37
C ASN A 472 -3.93 -24.47 -30.22
N ILE A 473 -3.23 -25.59 -30.21
CA ILE A 473 -1.76 -25.64 -30.21
C ILE A 473 -1.18 -24.91 -31.42
N LEU A 474 -1.76 -25.10 -32.61
CA LEU A 474 -1.32 -24.40 -33.82
C LEU A 474 -1.54 -22.88 -33.72
N LEU A 475 -2.68 -22.44 -33.17
CA LEU A 475 -2.96 -21.02 -32.93
C LEU A 475 -1.97 -20.41 -31.94
N VAL A 476 -1.64 -21.13 -30.86
CA VAL A 476 -0.64 -20.70 -29.88
C VAL A 476 0.73 -20.55 -30.53
N ASN A 477 1.16 -21.52 -31.35
CA ASN A 477 2.44 -21.43 -32.06
C ASN A 477 2.50 -20.25 -33.03
N ASP A 478 1.43 -20.01 -33.82
CA ASP A 478 1.34 -18.85 -34.72
C ASP A 478 1.37 -17.52 -33.94
N PHE A 479 0.66 -17.44 -32.82
CA PHE A 479 0.67 -16.26 -31.95
C PHE A 479 2.08 -15.97 -31.42
N VAL A 480 2.76 -16.95 -30.83
CA VAL A 480 4.11 -16.77 -30.27
C VAL A 480 5.10 -16.38 -31.37
N PHE A 481 5.01 -17.00 -32.55
CA PHE A 481 5.83 -16.64 -33.70
C PHE A 481 5.62 -15.18 -34.13
N ARG A 482 4.35 -14.74 -34.25
CA ARG A 482 4.03 -13.35 -34.61
C ARG A 482 4.47 -12.36 -33.55
N ALA A 483 4.36 -12.70 -32.27
CA ALA A 483 4.81 -11.85 -31.18
C ALA A 483 6.33 -11.64 -31.22
N LYS A 484 7.10 -12.67 -31.57
CA LYS A 484 8.55 -12.58 -31.79
C LYS A 484 8.90 -11.63 -32.92
N GLU A 485 8.26 -11.78 -34.09
CA GLU A 485 8.45 -10.89 -35.25
C GLU A 485 8.04 -9.44 -34.95
N MET A 486 6.92 -9.27 -34.24
CA MET A 486 6.46 -7.96 -33.75
C MET A 486 7.54 -7.34 -32.86
N ALA A 487 8.08 -8.06 -31.88
CA ALA A 487 9.06 -7.50 -30.96
C ALA A 487 10.33 -7.02 -31.67
N VAL A 488 10.81 -7.79 -32.66
CA VAL A 488 11.96 -7.41 -33.49
C VAL A 488 11.68 -6.14 -34.29
N SER A 489 10.54 -6.08 -34.99
CA SER A 489 10.18 -4.93 -35.83
C SER A 489 9.85 -3.66 -35.03
N SER A 490 9.27 -3.80 -33.84
CA SER A 490 8.91 -2.68 -32.96
C SER A 490 10.13 -1.99 -32.33
N LYS A 491 11.25 -2.69 -32.10
CA LYS A 491 12.46 -2.10 -31.47
C LYS A 491 12.97 -0.86 -32.21
N GLU A 492 13.08 -0.92 -33.53
CA GLU A 492 13.55 0.21 -34.34
C GLU A 492 12.52 1.35 -34.36
N SER A 493 11.23 1.01 -34.45
CA SER A 493 10.13 1.98 -34.49
C SER A 493 10.04 2.80 -33.20
N ILE A 494 10.13 2.13 -32.05
CA ILE A 494 10.09 2.78 -30.72
C ILE A 494 11.30 3.68 -30.51
N LEU A 495 12.49 3.26 -30.94
CA LEU A 495 13.69 4.11 -30.89
C LEU A 495 13.49 5.39 -31.72
N LYS A 496 12.92 5.28 -32.93
CA LYS A 496 12.63 6.45 -33.78
C LYS A 496 11.63 7.40 -33.13
N LEU A 497 10.58 6.88 -32.48
CA LEU A 497 9.57 7.68 -31.77
C LEU A 497 10.15 8.41 -30.55
N ALA A 498 11.09 7.79 -29.83
CA ALA A 498 11.80 8.43 -28.73
C ALA A 498 12.74 9.54 -29.24
N LEU A 499 13.51 9.26 -30.30
CA LEU A 499 14.43 10.24 -30.90
C LEU A 499 13.71 11.44 -31.53
N SER A 500 12.46 11.27 -31.99
CA SER A 500 11.62 12.36 -32.51
C SER A 500 10.93 13.17 -31.40
N GLY A 501 11.06 12.78 -30.13
CA GLY A 501 10.44 13.44 -28.99
C GLY A 501 8.93 13.18 -28.86
N ILE A 502 8.38 12.23 -29.62
CA ILE A 502 6.96 11.83 -29.54
C ILE A 502 6.74 10.94 -28.31
N LEU A 503 7.69 10.04 -28.03
CA LEU A 503 7.66 9.16 -26.86
C LEU A 503 8.50 9.73 -25.72
N ARG A 504 7.98 9.71 -24.49
CA ARG A 504 8.73 10.13 -23.30
C ARG A 504 9.84 9.12 -22.99
N SER A 505 10.93 9.59 -22.38
CA SER A 505 12.07 8.74 -22.01
C SER A 505 11.67 7.58 -21.09
N ASP A 506 10.75 7.82 -20.14
CA ASP A 506 10.29 6.80 -19.20
C ASP A 506 9.49 5.71 -19.92
N ASP A 507 8.58 6.11 -20.82
CA ASP A 507 7.80 5.17 -21.64
C ASP A 507 8.71 4.36 -22.57
N TYR A 508 9.76 4.98 -23.13
CA TYR A 508 10.76 4.29 -23.94
C TYR A 508 11.48 3.19 -23.16
N ILE A 509 11.91 3.47 -21.92
CA ILE A 509 12.60 2.49 -21.07
C ILE A 509 11.67 1.30 -20.77
N ILE A 510 10.42 1.58 -20.39
CA ILE A 510 9.42 0.56 -20.11
C ILE A 510 9.18 -0.32 -21.35
N MET A 511 8.93 0.29 -22.50
CA MET A 511 8.66 -0.46 -23.73
C MET A 511 9.87 -1.27 -24.21
N GLN A 512 11.10 -0.78 -24.02
CA GLN A 512 12.31 -1.55 -24.35
C GLN A 512 12.44 -2.78 -23.45
N LYS A 513 12.19 -2.65 -22.14
CA LYS A 513 12.15 -3.79 -21.21
C LYS A 513 11.13 -4.82 -21.68
N GLN A 514 9.89 -4.38 -21.92
CA GLN A 514 8.81 -5.26 -22.39
C GLN A 514 9.15 -5.98 -23.71
N LEU A 515 9.77 -5.30 -24.67
CA LEU A 515 10.20 -5.93 -25.91
C LEU A 515 11.31 -6.98 -25.72
N CYS A 516 12.22 -6.76 -24.76
CA CYS A 516 13.20 -7.77 -24.38
C CYS A 516 12.53 -8.96 -23.68
N ASP A 517 11.58 -8.72 -22.78
CA ASP A 517 10.81 -9.77 -22.10
C ASP A 517 10.05 -10.65 -23.11
N ILE A 518 9.42 -10.05 -24.13
CA ILE A 518 8.75 -10.79 -25.22
C ILE A 518 9.76 -11.70 -25.94
N GLN A 519 10.94 -11.18 -26.29
CA GLN A 519 11.96 -11.97 -26.97
C GLN A 519 12.43 -13.15 -26.13
N GLU A 520 12.80 -12.91 -24.88
CA GLU A 520 13.24 -13.95 -23.94
C GLU A 520 12.17 -15.03 -23.74
N LEU A 521 10.91 -14.63 -23.55
CA LEU A 521 9.80 -15.57 -23.39
C LEU A 521 9.50 -16.37 -24.66
N THR A 522 9.60 -15.75 -25.84
CA THR A 522 9.42 -16.49 -27.11
C THR A 522 10.54 -17.51 -27.33
N GLU A 523 11.80 -17.16 -27.01
CA GLU A 523 12.93 -18.09 -27.06
C GLU A 523 12.73 -19.24 -26.08
N LYS A 524 12.34 -18.93 -24.83
CA LYS A 524 12.03 -19.94 -23.81
C LYS A 524 10.91 -20.87 -24.25
N PHE A 525 9.85 -20.33 -24.85
CA PHE A 525 8.77 -21.15 -25.42
C PHE A 525 9.28 -22.10 -26.51
N GLU A 526 10.19 -21.65 -27.37
CA GLU A 526 10.78 -22.48 -28.44
C GLU A 526 11.73 -23.56 -27.91
N THR A 527 12.40 -23.34 -26.77
CA THR A 527 13.31 -24.35 -26.18
C THR A 527 12.60 -25.63 -25.70
N ILE A 528 11.30 -25.57 -25.43
CA ILE A 528 10.49 -26.73 -25.06
C ILE A 528 9.70 -27.21 -26.28
N GLU A 529 10.00 -28.44 -26.72
CA GLU A 529 9.23 -29.10 -27.77
C GLU A 529 7.88 -29.58 -27.25
N TRP A 530 6.86 -29.51 -28.11
CA TRP A 530 5.58 -30.18 -27.86
C TRP A 530 5.79 -31.69 -27.83
N ASN A 531 5.17 -32.37 -26.88
CA ASN A 531 5.14 -33.84 -26.87
C ASN A 531 4.47 -34.32 -28.17
N PRO A 532 5.04 -35.29 -28.91
CA PRO A 532 4.47 -35.77 -30.17
C PRO A 532 3.01 -36.24 -30.06
N LEU A 533 2.60 -36.75 -28.88
CA LEU A 533 1.22 -37.17 -28.63
C LEU A 533 0.20 -36.03 -28.71
N CYS A 534 0.63 -34.77 -28.54
CA CYS A 534 -0.22 -33.60 -28.72
C CYS A 534 -0.80 -33.46 -30.13
N PHE A 535 -0.18 -34.09 -31.14
CA PHE A 535 -0.61 -34.04 -32.54
C PHE A 535 -1.14 -35.40 -33.04
N ASN A 536 -1.20 -36.41 -32.17
CA ASN A 536 -1.56 -37.75 -32.58
C ASN A 536 -3.08 -37.86 -32.76
N LYS A 537 -3.53 -38.31 -33.93
CA LYS A 537 -4.94 -38.54 -34.26
C LYS A 537 -5.28 -40.03 -34.11
N THR A 538 -6.53 -40.35 -33.80
CA THR A 538 -7.02 -41.74 -33.69
C THR A 538 -6.81 -42.55 -34.96
N LEU A 539 -6.52 -43.84 -34.79
CA LEU A 539 -6.37 -44.85 -35.84
C LEU A 539 -7.68 -45.21 -36.58
N GLU A 540 -8.84 -44.64 -36.20
CA GLU A 540 -10.14 -45.01 -36.79
C GLU A 540 -10.49 -44.27 -38.10
N ASN A 541 -9.67 -43.32 -38.57
CA ASN A 541 -9.94 -42.59 -39.82
C ASN A 541 -8.96 -42.88 -40.97
N SER A 542 -8.10 -43.90 -40.85
CA SER A 542 -7.15 -44.27 -41.93
C SER A 542 -7.55 -45.50 -42.76
N GLU A 543 -8.77 -46.01 -42.63
CA GLU A 543 -9.32 -47.01 -43.57
C GLU A 543 -10.38 -46.39 -44.46
N GLY A 544 -9.96 -45.71 -45.53
CA GLY A 544 -10.92 -45.15 -46.47
C GLY A 544 -10.37 -44.25 -47.56
N ASN A 545 -9.24 -44.59 -48.19
CA ASN A 545 -8.96 -44.33 -49.60
C ASN A 545 -7.51 -44.72 -49.94
N ASP A 546 -7.26 -46.01 -50.10
CA ASP A 546 -6.16 -46.48 -50.94
C ASP A 546 -6.66 -47.65 -51.79
N SER A 547 -7.24 -47.31 -52.95
CA SER A 547 -7.41 -48.27 -54.03
C SER A 547 -7.54 -47.54 -55.38
N VAL A 548 -6.41 -47.18 -56.00
CA VAL A 548 -6.12 -47.48 -57.41
C VAL A 548 -4.60 -47.47 -57.61
N PHE A 549 -3.94 -48.62 -57.39
CA PHE A 549 -2.71 -48.95 -58.09
C PHE A 549 -3.11 -49.70 -59.37
N SER A 550 -2.75 -49.15 -60.54
CA SER A 550 -2.74 -49.87 -61.81
C SER A 550 -1.29 -50.01 -62.27
N GLU A 551 -0.81 -51.24 -62.34
CA GLU A 551 0.47 -51.64 -62.93
C GLU A 551 0.44 -51.63 -64.47
N GLY A 552 1.63 -51.46 -65.07
CA GLY A 552 1.97 -51.74 -66.47
C GLY A 552 1.95 -50.49 -67.37
N ASP A 553 2.99 -50.12 -68.11
CA ASP A 553 3.97 -50.97 -68.81
C ASP A 553 5.20 -50.15 -69.28
N GLU A 554 6.31 -50.85 -69.52
CA GLU A 554 7.63 -50.35 -69.93
C GLU A 554 7.65 -49.71 -71.34
N SER A 555 8.52 -48.71 -71.57
CA SER A 555 9.49 -48.78 -72.68
C SER A 555 10.51 -47.63 -72.71
N VAL A 556 11.76 -48.06 -72.90
CA VAL A 556 13.02 -47.32 -73.05
C VAL A 556 13.19 -46.74 -74.46
N LYS A 557 13.89 -45.59 -74.58
CA LYS A 557 14.87 -45.15 -75.62
C LYS A 557 15.02 -43.62 -75.47
N ILE A 558 16.17 -42.99 -75.22
CA ILE A 558 17.59 -43.22 -75.53
C ILE A 558 18.43 -42.77 -74.32
#